data_AF-A0A1M7D2D0-F1
#
_entry.id   AF-A0A1M7D2D0-F1
#
_cell.length_a   1.000
_cell.length_b   1.000
_cell.length_c   1.000
_cell.angle_alpha   90.00
_cell.angle_beta   90.00
_cell.angle_gamma   90.00
#
_symmetry.space_group_name_H-M   'P 1'
#
loop_
_entity.id
_entity.type
_entity.pdbx_description
1 polymer ?
#
loop_
_entity_poly.entity_id
_entity_poly.type
_entity_poly.pdbx_seq_one_letter_code
_entity_poly.pdbx_strand_id
1 'polypeptide(L)'
;MMKIHALNYRTLRNEEFLGLHKYFVEQTASITSEEIRKSIEAYRTSVTEYANLIEVSVDESAARAVSRLDSERNAAYSSCRNFAKSLKSLSDSGVVATGERLRKIFAENADPTRLNQDQSTGTFTNIINTLKEVGDDKLSACGFKPWLENLESKHNEYLTAVQNRNKVNSSKVADANKVYRERCLEGFGIVTTLAIGKATLDKDEGCIQFINAVNSHIDQKKVHLKLRKGKGKNTTESPETTVVDFPTETKEEENAA
;
A
#
# COMPACT_ATOMS: atom_id res chain seq x y z
N MET A 1 -25.86 -32.64 -14.65
CA MET A 1 -26.42 -31.30 -14.34
C MET A 1 -25.27 -30.32 -14.30
N MET A 2 -25.32 -29.23 -15.07
CA MET A 2 -24.26 -28.22 -15.06
C MET A 2 -24.25 -27.50 -13.72
N LYS A 3 -23.05 -27.25 -13.17
CA LYS A 3 -22.87 -26.57 -11.89
C LYS A 3 -21.53 -25.83 -11.88
N ILE A 4 -21.46 -24.77 -11.10
CA ILE A 4 -20.19 -24.11 -10.79
C ILE A 4 -19.44 -24.91 -9.72
N HIS A 5 -18.14 -25.07 -9.94
CA HIS A 5 -17.25 -25.73 -9.00
C HIS A 5 -17.12 -24.91 -7.71
N ALA A 6 -17.24 -25.59 -6.56
CA ALA A 6 -17.10 -24.92 -5.27
C ALA A 6 -15.67 -24.38 -5.06
N LEU A 7 -15.55 -23.14 -4.57
CA LEU A 7 -14.29 -22.53 -4.16
C LEU A 7 -14.48 -21.85 -2.80
N ASN A 8 -13.50 -22.00 -1.90
CA ASN A 8 -13.53 -21.28 -0.63
C ASN A 8 -12.96 -19.86 -0.78
N TYR A 9 -13.83 -18.91 -1.13
CA TYR A 9 -13.49 -17.50 -1.35
C TYR A 9 -12.91 -16.81 -0.10
N ARG A 10 -13.19 -17.31 1.12
CA ARG A 10 -12.63 -16.73 2.35
C ARG A 10 -11.11 -16.87 2.44
N THR A 11 -10.54 -17.84 1.71
CA THR A 11 -9.08 -18.11 1.72
C THR A 11 -8.30 -17.30 0.67
N LEU A 12 -8.99 -16.51 -0.16
CA LEU A 12 -8.37 -15.67 -1.19
C LEU A 12 -7.95 -14.33 -0.60
N ARG A 13 -6.69 -13.95 -0.84
CA ARG A 13 -6.20 -12.57 -0.63
C ARG A 13 -7.02 -11.60 -1.49
N ASN A 14 -7.04 -10.31 -1.15
CA ASN A 14 -7.85 -9.30 -1.85
C ASN A 14 -7.52 -9.25 -3.36
N GLU A 15 -6.25 -9.24 -3.72
CA GLU A 15 -5.81 -9.27 -5.13
C GLU A 15 -6.21 -10.58 -5.84
N GLU A 16 -6.12 -11.72 -5.14
CA GLU A 16 -6.49 -13.01 -5.71
C GLU A 16 -7.99 -13.14 -5.94
N PHE A 17 -8.79 -12.53 -5.06
CA PHE A 17 -10.24 -12.45 -5.18
C PHE A 17 -10.61 -11.50 -6.32
N LEU A 18 -10.03 -10.29 -6.35
CA LEU A 18 -10.29 -9.31 -7.40
C LEU A 18 -9.92 -9.86 -8.78
N GLY A 19 -8.72 -10.44 -8.93
CA GLY A 19 -8.27 -11.00 -10.21
C GLY A 19 -9.16 -12.16 -10.68
N LEU A 20 -9.63 -13.00 -9.74
CA LEU A 20 -10.58 -14.08 -10.06
C LEU A 20 -11.92 -13.53 -10.58
N HIS A 21 -12.49 -12.54 -9.88
CA HIS A 21 -13.78 -11.97 -10.26
C HIS A 21 -13.68 -11.12 -11.54
N LYS A 22 -12.57 -10.41 -11.80
CA LYS A 22 -12.28 -9.76 -13.09
C LYS A 22 -12.31 -10.76 -14.24
N TYR A 23 -11.60 -11.89 -14.09
CA TYR A 23 -11.63 -12.97 -15.07
C TYR A 23 -13.06 -13.49 -15.31
N PHE A 24 -13.84 -13.74 -14.25
CA PHE A 24 -15.23 -14.18 -14.40
C PHE A 24 -16.10 -13.16 -15.14
N VAL A 25 -15.92 -11.86 -14.89
CA VAL A 25 -16.62 -10.81 -15.63
C VAL A 25 -16.24 -10.85 -17.11
N GLU A 26 -14.97 -11.05 -17.46
CA GLU A 26 -14.54 -11.20 -18.86
C GLU A 26 -15.23 -12.38 -19.54
N GLN A 27 -15.36 -13.51 -18.86
CA GLN A 27 -16.02 -14.69 -19.42
C GLN A 27 -17.53 -14.48 -19.68
N THR A 28 -18.17 -13.48 -19.04
CA THR A 28 -19.58 -13.16 -19.35
C THR A 28 -19.79 -12.69 -20.79
N ALA A 29 -18.72 -12.30 -21.51
CA ALA A 29 -18.79 -11.93 -22.91
C ALA A 29 -19.30 -13.06 -23.83
N SER A 30 -19.18 -14.33 -23.42
CA SER A 30 -19.76 -15.44 -24.17
C SER A 30 -21.28 -15.54 -24.03
N ILE A 31 -21.89 -14.90 -23.01
CA ILE A 31 -23.33 -14.93 -22.77
C ILE A 31 -23.99 -13.88 -23.68
N THR A 32 -24.70 -14.33 -24.71
CA THR A 32 -25.45 -13.46 -25.63
C THR A 32 -26.91 -13.25 -25.22
N SER A 33 -27.38 -13.95 -24.18
CA SER A 33 -28.76 -13.89 -23.71
C SER A 33 -29.09 -12.53 -23.07
N GLU A 34 -29.98 -11.78 -23.72
CA GLU A 34 -30.39 -10.43 -23.30
C GLU A 34 -31.06 -10.42 -21.91
N GLU A 35 -31.72 -11.52 -21.53
CA GLU A 35 -32.38 -11.69 -20.23
C GLU A 35 -31.41 -11.63 -19.05
N ILE A 36 -30.14 -12.02 -19.26
CA ILE A 36 -29.10 -12.03 -18.20
C ILE A 36 -28.29 -10.73 -18.20
N ARG A 37 -28.38 -9.91 -19.26
CA ARG A 37 -27.50 -8.74 -19.46
C ARG A 37 -27.50 -7.77 -18.27
N LYS A 38 -28.67 -7.45 -17.71
CA LYS A 38 -28.77 -6.56 -16.54
C LYS A 38 -28.04 -7.11 -15.32
N SER A 39 -28.10 -8.42 -15.08
CA SER A 39 -27.37 -9.07 -13.98
C SER A 39 -25.87 -9.09 -14.23
N ILE A 40 -25.43 -9.25 -15.48
CA ILE A 40 -24.01 -9.15 -15.86
C ILE A 40 -23.48 -7.73 -15.61
N GLU A 41 -24.24 -6.70 -16.00
CA GLU A 41 -23.89 -5.31 -15.75
C GLU A 41 -23.78 -5.01 -14.25
N ALA A 42 -24.76 -5.44 -13.45
CA ALA A 42 -24.72 -5.28 -11.99
C ALA A 42 -23.51 -5.99 -11.35
N TYR A 43 -23.19 -7.20 -11.82
CA TYR A 43 -22.01 -7.93 -11.36
C TYR A 43 -20.70 -7.20 -11.75
N ARG A 44 -20.58 -6.73 -13.00
CA ARG A 44 -19.43 -5.94 -13.46
C ARG A 44 -19.25 -4.68 -12.63
N THR A 45 -20.31 -3.93 -12.36
CA THR A 45 -20.28 -2.74 -11.50
C THR A 45 -19.75 -3.08 -10.11
N SER A 46 -20.24 -4.17 -9.49
CA SER A 46 -19.77 -4.61 -8.17
C SER A 46 -18.26 -4.92 -8.14
N VAL A 47 -17.73 -5.54 -9.21
CA VAL A 47 -16.28 -5.84 -9.33
C VAL A 47 -15.46 -4.56 -9.56
N THR A 48 -15.97 -3.60 -10.34
CA THR A 48 -15.32 -2.30 -10.55
C THR A 48 -15.28 -1.47 -9.26
N GLU A 49 -16.39 -1.41 -8.51
CA GLU A 49 -16.41 -0.71 -7.22
C GLU A 49 -15.42 -1.33 -6.23
N TYR A 50 -15.29 -2.67 -6.23
CA TYR A 50 -14.30 -3.35 -5.41
C TYR A 50 -12.85 -3.02 -5.82
N ALA A 51 -12.58 -2.90 -7.13
CA ALA A 51 -11.27 -2.48 -7.63
C ALA A 51 -10.93 -1.06 -7.17
N ASN A 52 -11.88 -0.12 -7.28
CA ASN A 52 -11.68 1.27 -6.88
C ASN A 52 -11.41 1.41 -5.37
N LEU A 53 -12.05 0.58 -4.53
CA LEU A 53 -11.75 0.55 -3.10
C LEU A 53 -10.30 0.15 -2.82
N ILE A 54 -9.76 -0.81 -3.56
CA ILE A 54 -8.37 -1.25 -3.41
C ILE A 54 -7.40 -0.14 -3.84
N GLU A 55 -7.79 0.66 -4.83
CA GLU A 55 -6.97 1.77 -5.36
C GLU A 55 -7.05 3.05 -4.52
N VAL A 56 -8.15 3.29 -3.79
CA VAL A 56 -8.34 4.53 -3.02
C VAL A 56 -9.00 4.27 -1.67
N SER A 57 -8.33 4.67 -0.59
CA SER A 57 -9.06 5.17 0.58
C SER A 57 -8.21 6.11 1.43
N VAL A 58 -8.60 7.38 1.48
CA VAL A 58 -8.10 8.35 2.45
C VAL A 58 -9.30 8.98 3.15
N ASP A 59 -9.34 8.93 4.48
CA ASP A 59 -10.30 9.70 5.27
C ASP A 59 -9.91 11.19 5.26
N GLU A 60 -10.83 12.03 4.78
CA GLU A 60 -10.62 13.48 4.66
C GLU A 60 -10.41 14.16 6.03
N SER A 61 -11.03 13.66 7.10
CA SER A 61 -10.88 14.22 8.46
C SER A 61 -9.50 13.93 9.06
N ALA A 62 -9.01 12.70 8.88
CA ALA A 62 -7.67 12.30 9.31
C ALA A 62 -6.59 12.98 8.45
N ALA A 63 -6.84 13.19 7.16
CA ALA A 63 -5.96 13.95 6.28
C ALA A 63 -5.83 15.41 6.73
N ARG A 64 -6.95 16.07 7.09
CA ARG A 64 -6.94 17.44 7.65
C ARG A 64 -6.16 17.52 8.96
N ALA A 65 -6.30 16.53 9.85
CA ALA A 65 -5.55 16.49 11.11
C ALA A 65 -4.03 16.39 10.88
N VAL A 66 -3.60 15.53 9.96
CA VAL A 66 -2.18 15.40 9.57
C VAL A 66 -1.65 16.70 8.97
N SER A 67 -2.41 17.35 8.09
CA SER A 67 -2.02 18.62 7.47
C SER A 67 -1.87 19.76 8.49
N ARG A 68 -2.79 19.86 9.46
CA ARG A 68 -2.68 20.84 10.56
C ARG A 68 -1.40 20.62 11.39
N LEU A 69 -1.17 19.38 11.81
CA LEU A 69 0.00 19.04 12.63
C LEU A 69 1.32 19.19 11.87
N ASP A 70 1.33 18.97 10.55
CA ASP A 70 2.48 19.29 9.70
C ASP A 70 2.78 20.78 9.70
N SER A 71 1.74 21.62 9.61
CA SER A 71 1.88 23.07 9.64
C SER A 71 2.42 23.56 11.00
N GLU A 72 1.92 23.01 12.10
CA GLU A 72 2.42 23.29 13.46
C GLU A 72 3.88 22.86 13.64
N ARG A 73 4.26 21.68 13.13
CA ARG A 73 5.63 21.17 13.12
C ARG A 73 6.57 22.09 12.31
N ASN A 74 6.15 22.52 11.12
CA ASN A 74 6.91 23.43 10.26
C ASN A 74 7.09 24.81 10.92
N ALA A 75 6.08 25.29 11.64
CA ALA A 75 6.18 26.53 12.43
C ALA A 75 7.15 26.38 13.62
N ALA A 76 7.09 25.28 14.36
CA ALA A 76 8.02 25.01 15.47
C ALA A 76 9.48 24.94 14.98
N TYR A 77 9.71 24.34 13.82
CA TYR A 77 11.02 24.29 13.18
C TYR A 77 11.54 25.68 12.80
N SER A 78 10.70 26.48 12.15
CA SER A 78 11.03 27.85 11.76
C SER A 78 11.40 28.69 12.99
N SER A 79 10.66 28.53 14.08
CA SER A 79 10.92 29.16 15.37
C SER A 79 12.28 28.75 15.96
N CYS A 80 12.59 27.45 16.00
CA CYS A 80 13.91 26.97 16.44
C CYS A 80 15.05 27.58 15.62
N ARG A 81 14.90 27.55 14.29
CA ARG A 81 15.91 28.07 13.37
C ARG A 81 16.11 29.56 13.53
N ASN A 82 15.04 30.32 13.76
CA ASN A 82 15.12 31.77 13.99
C ASN A 82 15.75 32.10 15.34
N PHE A 83 15.43 31.36 16.40
CA PHE A 83 16.06 31.52 17.70
C PHE A 83 17.56 31.18 17.66
N ALA A 84 17.98 30.12 16.95
CA ALA A 84 19.41 29.83 16.74
C ALA A 84 20.15 31.00 16.06
N LYS A 85 19.48 31.75 15.18
CA LYS A 85 20.07 32.92 14.52
C LYS A 85 20.24 34.12 15.46
N SER A 86 19.34 34.31 16.44
CA SER A 86 19.41 35.46 17.35
C SER A 86 20.58 35.37 18.34
N LEU A 87 21.16 34.19 18.55
CA LEU A 87 22.29 33.96 19.46
C LEU A 87 23.65 34.54 18.96
N LYS A 88 23.70 35.22 17.81
CA LYS A 88 24.95 35.65 17.14
C LYS A 88 25.71 36.76 17.87
N SER A 89 25.05 37.56 18.69
CA SER A 89 25.59 38.83 19.21
C SER A 89 25.35 39.02 20.72
N LEU A 90 25.43 37.92 21.46
CA LEU A 90 25.34 37.94 22.93
C LEU A 90 26.73 38.15 23.54
N SER A 91 26.79 38.74 24.74
CA SER A 91 28.04 39.03 25.44
C SER A 91 28.76 37.79 25.96
N ASP A 92 28.03 36.68 26.14
CA ASP A 92 28.59 35.41 26.60
C ASP A 92 29.15 34.58 25.42
N SER A 93 30.48 34.40 25.43
CA SER A 93 31.20 33.63 24.40
C SER A 93 30.76 32.16 24.29
N GLY A 94 30.36 31.52 25.39
CA GLY A 94 29.88 30.13 25.40
C GLY A 94 28.49 30.01 24.76
N VAL A 95 27.63 31.00 24.98
CA VAL A 95 26.33 31.10 24.31
C VAL A 95 26.49 31.32 22.81
N VAL A 96 27.42 32.20 22.40
CA VAL A 96 27.71 32.44 20.98
C VAL A 96 28.21 31.17 20.28
N ALA A 97 29.16 30.45 20.88
CA ALA A 97 29.68 29.19 20.35
C ALA A 97 28.59 28.11 20.22
N THR A 98 27.69 28.04 21.21
CA THR A 98 26.53 27.14 21.15
C THR A 98 25.59 27.54 20.00
N GLY A 99 25.30 28.83 19.85
CA GLY A 99 24.51 29.37 18.74
C GLY A 99 25.12 29.09 17.36
N GLU A 100 26.44 29.13 17.22
CA GLU A 100 27.15 28.72 16.00
C GLU A 100 26.92 27.26 15.66
N ARG A 101 27.06 26.37 16.64
CA ARG A 101 26.80 24.94 16.46
C ARG A 101 25.35 24.68 16.04
N LEU A 102 24.39 25.32 16.70
CA LEU A 102 22.96 25.21 16.36
C LEU A 102 22.67 25.66 14.91
N ARG A 103 23.20 26.82 14.51
CA ARG A 103 23.05 27.32 13.13
C ARG A 103 23.65 26.38 12.10
N LYS A 104 24.80 25.77 12.41
CA LYS A 104 25.46 24.81 11.53
C LYS A 104 24.58 23.58 11.29
N ILE A 105 23.96 23.03 12.34
CA ILE A 105 23.01 21.90 12.22
C ILE A 105 21.89 22.24 11.24
N PHE A 106 21.27 23.43 11.36
CA PHE A 106 20.22 23.86 10.44
C PHE A 106 20.70 24.17 9.01
N ALA A 107 21.99 24.45 8.80
CA ALA A 107 22.55 24.77 7.48
C ALA A 107 23.02 23.52 6.72
N GLU A 108 23.47 22.48 7.44
CA GLU A 108 23.94 21.23 6.86
C GLU A 108 22.80 20.29 6.45
N ASN A 109 21.61 20.49 7.01
CA ASN A 109 20.42 19.73 6.64
C ASN A 109 19.62 20.44 5.55
N ALA A 110 19.00 19.66 4.66
CA ALA A 110 17.99 20.19 3.75
C ALA A 110 16.83 20.82 4.55
N ASP A 111 16.18 21.84 4.00
CA ASP A 111 15.01 22.45 4.66
C ASP A 111 13.83 21.48 4.60
N PRO A 112 13.41 20.87 5.74
CA PRO A 112 12.37 19.84 5.75
C PRO A 112 11.00 20.36 5.29
N THR A 113 10.79 21.68 5.29
CA THR A 113 9.52 22.30 4.83
C THR A 113 9.36 22.32 3.31
N ARG A 114 10.42 21.95 2.57
CA ARG A 114 10.46 21.95 1.10
C ARG A 114 10.58 20.55 0.49
N LEU A 115 10.50 19.52 1.33
CA LEU A 115 10.70 18.12 0.93
C LEU A 115 9.37 17.39 0.84
N ASN A 116 9.35 16.24 0.16
CA ASN A 116 8.22 15.32 0.25
C ASN A 116 8.09 14.74 1.67
N GLN A 117 6.96 14.09 1.95
CA GLN A 117 6.61 13.67 3.32
C GLN A 117 7.68 12.80 3.99
N ASP A 118 8.20 11.79 3.29
CA ASP A 118 9.16 10.83 3.84
C ASP A 118 10.52 11.47 4.08
N GLN A 119 11.00 12.22 3.08
CA GLN A 119 12.25 12.98 3.19
C GLN A 119 12.17 14.04 4.30
N SER A 120 11.05 14.76 4.39
CA SER A 120 10.79 15.77 5.42
C SER A 120 10.84 15.15 6.81
N THR A 121 10.15 14.01 6.97
CA THR A 121 10.10 13.29 8.26
C THR A 121 11.47 12.80 8.69
N GLY A 122 12.23 12.15 7.80
CA GLY A 122 13.59 11.73 8.12
C GLY A 122 14.53 12.89 8.45
N THR A 123 14.39 14.00 7.72
CA THR A 123 15.17 15.23 7.98
C THR A 123 14.84 15.83 9.35
N PHE A 124 13.56 15.90 9.74
CA PHE A 124 13.17 16.34 11.08
C PHE A 124 13.78 15.48 12.19
N THR A 125 13.69 14.15 12.05
CA THR A 125 14.27 13.22 13.02
C THR A 125 15.78 13.43 13.16
N ASN A 126 16.48 13.60 12.03
CA ASN A 126 17.92 13.86 12.05
C ASN A 126 18.24 15.17 12.79
N ILE A 127 17.57 16.27 12.42
CA ILE A 127 17.78 17.59 13.04
C ILE A 127 17.52 17.53 14.55
N ILE A 128 16.40 16.94 15.00
CA ILE A 128 16.07 16.82 16.42
C ILE A 128 17.15 16.05 17.17
N ASN A 129 17.60 14.92 16.63
CA ASN A 129 18.64 14.10 17.27
C ASN A 129 19.98 14.85 17.35
N THR A 130 20.43 15.48 16.26
CA THR A 130 21.67 16.25 16.27
C THR A 130 21.60 17.48 17.19
N LEU A 131 20.42 18.11 17.34
CA LEU A 131 20.21 19.18 18.32
C LEU A 131 20.34 18.66 19.75
N LYS A 132 19.81 17.47 20.06
CA LYS A 132 19.97 16.83 21.39
C LYS A 132 21.43 16.53 21.74
N GLU A 133 22.24 16.16 20.76
CA GLU A 133 23.69 15.97 20.91
C GLU A 133 24.46 17.26 21.25
N VAL A 134 23.79 18.42 21.28
CA VAL A 134 24.35 19.66 21.86
C VAL A 134 24.51 19.57 23.36
N GLY A 135 23.65 18.81 24.03
CA GLY A 135 23.64 18.59 25.47
C GLY A 135 22.75 19.58 26.21
N ASP A 136 21.92 19.04 27.10
CA ASP A 136 20.90 19.77 27.85
C ASP A 136 21.42 21.00 28.59
N ASP A 137 22.60 20.92 29.20
CA ASP A 137 23.20 22.03 29.94
C ASP A 137 23.44 23.24 29.04
N LYS A 138 24.03 23.01 27.86
CA LYS A 138 24.33 24.07 26.88
C LYS A 138 23.06 24.64 26.28
N LEU A 139 22.10 23.77 25.95
CA LEU A 139 20.81 24.17 25.41
C LEU A 139 19.99 25.00 26.42
N SER A 140 20.10 24.67 27.71
CA SER A 140 19.44 25.43 28.79
C SER A 140 20.13 26.77 29.01
N ALA A 141 21.47 26.79 29.06
CA ALA A 141 22.25 28.01 29.25
C ALA A 141 22.01 29.07 28.17
N CYS A 142 21.75 28.66 26.91
CA CYS A 142 21.41 29.57 25.83
C CYS A 142 19.89 29.75 25.61
N GLY A 143 19.03 29.17 26.47
CA GLY A 143 17.58 29.25 26.35
C GLY A 143 16.97 28.54 25.13
N PHE A 144 17.72 27.67 24.45
CA PHE A 144 17.25 26.93 23.27
C PHE A 144 16.37 25.73 23.63
N LYS A 145 16.57 25.13 24.82
CA LYS A 145 15.91 23.89 25.24
C LYS A 145 14.38 23.89 25.03
N PRO A 146 13.61 24.92 25.44
CA PRO A 146 12.16 24.92 25.24
C PRO A 146 11.73 24.87 23.75
N TRP A 147 12.55 25.43 22.86
CA TRP A 147 12.27 25.40 21.42
C TRP A 147 12.47 23.99 20.85
N LEU A 148 13.55 23.31 21.26
CA LEU A 148 13.80 21.92 20.88
C LEU A 148 12.69 20.99 21.38
N GLU A 149 12.29 21.13 22.65
CA GLU A 149 11.22 20.34 23.25
C GLU A 149 9.89 20.55 22.51
N ASN A 150 9.55 21.79 22.13
CA ASN A 150 8.37 22.07 21.34
C ASN A 150 8.44 21.44 19.94
N LEU A 151 9.58 21.55 19.23
CA LEU A 151 9.76 20.91 17.92
C LEU A 151 9.63 19.39 18.01
N GLU A 152 10.25 18.77 19.01
CA GLU A 152 10.14 17.33 19.24
C GLU A 152 8.70 16.91 19.52
N SER A 153 8.01 17.64 20.42
CA SER A 153 6.61 17.37 20.73
C SER A 153 5.74 17.42 19.47
N LYS A 154 5.87 18.48 18.65
CA LYS A 154 5.12 18.62 17.39
C LYS A 154 5.48 17.57 16.34
N HIS A 155 6.73 17.14 16.29
CA HIS A 155 7.14 16.04 15.43
C HIS A 155 6.49 14.72 15.85
N ASN A 156 6.45 14.42 17.16
CA ASN A 156 5.84 13.21 17.69
C ASN A 156 4.30 13.21 17.57
N GLU A 157 3.64 14.35 17.77
CA GLU A 157 2.21 14.53 17.52
C GLU A 157 1.88 14.25 16.04
N TYR A 158 2.68 14.80 15.11
CA TYR A 158 2.54 14.53 13.68
C TYR A 158 2.72 13.05 13.34
N LEU A 159 3.77 12.39 13.85
CA LEU A 159 4.01 10.97 13.61
C LEU A 159 2.84 10.11 14.09
N THR A 160 2.32 10.41 15.29
CA THR A 160 1.15 9.74 15.87
C THR A 160 -0.08 9.93 14.98
N ALA A 161 -0.31 11.13 14.45
CA ALA A 161 -1.43 11.40 13.55
C ALA A 161 -1.30 10.67 12.21
N VAL A 162 -0.09 10.58 11.63
CA VAL A 162 0.17 9.80 10.42
C VAL A 162 -0.10 8.32 10.67
N GLN A 163 0.38 7.78 11.79
CA GLN A 163 0.12 6.38 12.17
C GLN A 163 -1.38 6.12 12.39
N ASN A 164 -2.08 7.01 13.08
CA ASN A 164 -3.53 6.91 13.30
C ASN A 164 -4.30 6.97 11.98
N ARG A 165 -3.98 7.90 11.08
CA ARG A 165 -4.56 7.97 9.73
C ARG A 165 -4.36 6.66 8.99
N ASN A 166 -3.15 6.11 9.00
CA ASN A 166 -2.83 4.86 8.33
C ASN A 166 -3.60 3.67 8.94
N LYS A 167 -3.75 3.63 10.28
CA LYS A 167 -4.54 2.61 10.99
C LYS A 167 -6.03 2.70 10.66
N VAL A 168 -6.61 3.91 10.72
CA VAL A 168 -8.03 4.15 10.40
C VAL A 168 -8.32 3.79 8.95
N ASN A 169 -7.47 4.21 8.02
CA ASN A 169 -7.60 3.83 6.62
C ASN A 169 -7.53 2.31 6.45
N SER A 170 -6.58 1.64 7.12
CA SER A 170 -6.45 0.18 7.06
C SER A 170 -7.69 -0.55 7.60
N SER A 171 -8.25 -0.11 8.74
CA SER A 171 -9.47 -0.70 9.30
C SER A 171 -10.70 -0.48 8.43
N LYS A 172 -10.90 0.74 7.90
CA LYS A 172 -12.01 1.04 7.00
C LYS A 172 -11.93 0.25 5.70
N VAL A 173 -10.72 0.10 5.15
CA VAL A 173 -10.47 -0.75 3.99
C VAL A 173 -10.82 -2.20 4.32
N ALA A 174 -10.51 -2.71 5.51
CA ALA A 174 -10.87 -4.07 5.90
C ALA A 174 -12.40 -4.28 5.98
N ASP A 175 -13.15 -3.37 6.59
CA ASP A 175 -14.61 -3.45 6.69
C ASP A 175 -15.28 -3.29 5.32
N ALA A 176 -14.84 -2.32 4.53
CA ALA A 176 -15.31 -2.13 3.16
C ALA A 176 -14.97 -3.36 2.29
N ASN A 177 -13.77 -3.92 2.42
CA ASN A 177 -13.38 -5.14 1.69
C ASN A 177 -14.38 -6.27 1.92
N LYS A 178 -14.85 -6.46 3.16
CA LYS A 178 -15.87 -7.47 3.45
C LYS A 178 -17.16 -7.22 2.66
N VAL A 179 -17.69 -6.00 2.74
CA VAL A 179 -18.93 -5.60 2.07
C VAL A 179 -18.84 -5.77 0.56
N TYR A 180 -17.77 -5.27 -0.07
CA TYR A 180 -17.63 -5.34 -1.52
C TYR A 180 -17.35 -6.77 -2.02
N ARG A 181 -16.66 -7.60 -1.24
CA ARG A 181 -16.51 -9.03 -1.56
C ARG A 181 -17.84 -9.77 -1.50
N GLU A 182 -18.70 -9.45 -0.54
CA GLU A 182 -20.06 -10.00 -0.47
C GLU A 182 -20.88 -9.60 -1.70
N ARG A 183 -20.85 -8.33 -2.12
CA ARG A 183 -21.51 -7.87 -3.37
C ARG A 183 -21.00 -8.59 -4.62
N CYS A 184 -19.68 -8.77 -4.75
CA CYS A 184 -19.09 -9.52 -5.86
C CYS A 184 -19.58 -10.98 -5.89
N LEU A 185 -19.65 -11.63 -4.72
CA LEU A 185 -20.14 -13.01 -4.61
C LEU A 185 -21.63 -13.11 -4.93
N GLU A 186 -22.44 -12.17 -4.47
CA GLU A 186 -23.87 -12.09 -4.76
C GLU A 186 -24.12 -11.91 -6.27
N GLY A 187 -23.48 -10.92 -6.89
CA GLY A 187 -23.59 -10.69 -8.33
C GLY A 187 -23.14 -11.90 -9.16
N PHE A 188 -22.01 -12.52 -8.79
CA PHE A 188 -21.55 -13.75 -9.42
C PHE A 188 -22.55 -14.91 -9.24
N GLY A 189 -23.11 -15.06 -8.04
CA GLY A 189 -24.13 -16.08 -7.73
C GLY A 189 -25.38 -15.94 -8.59
N ILE A 190 -25.87 -14.71 -8.78
CA ILE A 190 -27.03 -14.42 -9.63
C ILE A 190 -26.72 -14.79 -11.09
N VAL A 191 -25.62 -14.28 -11.66
CA VAL A 191 -25.24 -14.54 -13.06
C VAL A 191 -25.06 -16.05 -13.31
N THR A 192 -24.39 -16.76 -12.41
CA THR A 192 -24.17 -18.20 -12.55
C THR A 192 -25.45 -19.01 -12.43
N THR A 193 -26.37 -18.63 -11.54
CA THR A 193 -27.68 -19.28 -11.40
C THR A 193 -28.49 -19.16 -12.69
N LEU A 194 -28.56 -17.94 -13.26
CA LEU A 194 -29.28 -17.68 -14.51
C LEU A 194 -28.62 -18.43 -15.69
N ALA A 195 -27.29 -18.38 -15.80
CA ALA A 195 -26.55 -19.08 -16.85
C ALA A 195 -26.72 -20.60 -16.77
N ILE A 196 -26.71 -21.20 -15.56
CA ILE A 196 -26.99 -22.63 -15.39
C ILE A 196 -28.41 -22.97 -15.83
N GLY A 197 -29.39 -22.12 -15.51
CA GLY A 197 -30.78 -22.26 -15.94
C GLY A 197 -30.88 -22.32 -17.46
N LYS A 198 -30.34 -21.30 -18.15
CA LYS A 198 -30.30 -21.22 -19.62
C LYS A 198 -29.56 -22.39 -20.27
N ALA A 199 -28.39 -22.74 -19.75
CA ALA A 199 -27.61 -23.87 -20.27
C ALA A 199 -28.35 -25.21 -20.12
N THR A 200 -29.12 -25.39 -19.03
CA THR A 200 -29.80 -26.66 -18.75
C THR A 200 -31.10 -26.79 -19.54
N LEU A 201 -31.92 -25.73 -19.54
CA LEU A 201 -33.26 -25.71 -20.13
C LEU A 201 -33.21 -25.43 -21.64
N ASP A 202 -32.48 -24.40 -22.04
CA ASP A 202 -32.51 -23.84 -23.39
C ASP A 202 -31.31 -24.30 -24.23
N LYS A 203 -30.34 -25.00 -23.62
CA LYS A 203 -29.07 -25.42 -24.24
C LYS A 203 -28.23 -24.26 -24.80
N ASP A 204 -28.39 -23.07 -24.22
CA ASP A 204 -27.68 -21.85 -24.62
C ASP A 204 -26.16 -22.06 -24.62
N GLU A 205 -25.53 -22.07 -25.80
CA GLU A 205 -24.09 -22.35 -25.95
C GLU A 205 -23.22 -21.30 -25.25
N GLY A 206 -23.64 -20.04 -25.24
CA GLY A 206 -22.91 -18.95 -24.60
C GLY A 206 -22.80 -19.13 -23.09
N CYS A 207 -23.90 -19.53 -22.45
CA CYS A 207 -23.96 -19.90 -21.05
C CYS A 207 -23.15 -21.17 -20.76
N ILE A 208 -23.19 -22.16 -21.66
CA ILE A 208 -22.37 -23.38 -21.53
C ILE A 208 -20.88 -23.05 -21.55
N GLN A 209 -20.44 -22.20 -22.50
CA GLN A 209 -19.05 -21.75 -22.61
C GLN A 209 -18.60 -20.99 -21.36
N PHE A 210 -19.41 -20.06 -20.87
CA PHE A 210 -19.15 -19.31 -19.64
C PHE A 210 -18.92 -20.25 -18.45
N ILE A 211 -19.83 -21.20 -18.23
CA ILE A 211 -19.75 -22.16 -17.12
C ILE A 211 -18.46 -22.99 -17.22
N ASN A 212 -18.12 -23.47 -18.41
CA ASN A 212 -16.91 -24.28 -18.63
C ASN A 212 -15.63 -23.48 -18.37
N ALA A 213 -15.56 -22.24 -18.86
CA ALA A 213 -14.40 -21.36 -18.65
C ALA A 213 -14.21 -21.02 -17.16
N VAL A 214 -15.30 -20.65 -16.47
CA VAL A 214 -15.28 -20.39 -15.03
C VAL A 214 -14.83 -21.61 -14.23
N ASN A 215 -15.35 -22.81 -14.54
CA ASN A 215 -14.98 -24.03 -13.85
C ASN A 215 -13.51 -24.40 -14.05
N SER A 216 -13.01 -24.28 -15.29
CA SER A 216 -11.60 -24.49 -15.61
C SER A 216 -10.69 -23.57 -14.77
N HIS A 217 -11.03 -22.29 -14.71
CA HIS A 217 -10.24 -21.32 -13.94
C HIS A 217 -10.36 -21.53 -12.42
N ILE A 218 -11.53 -21.95 -11.91
CA ILE A 218 -11.68 -22.34 -10.50
C ILE A 218 -10.77 -23.52 -10.16
N ASP A 219 -10.67 -24.51 -11.04
CA ASP A 219 -9.84 -25.68 -10.80
C ASP A 219 -8.34 -25.34 -10.82
N GLN A 220 -7.91 -24.50 -11.78
CA GLN A 220 -6.56 -23.94 -11.77
C GLN A 220 -6.29 -23.17 -10.47
N LYS A 221 -7.25 -22.35 -10.01
CA LYS A 221 -7.11 -21.61 -8.76
C LYS A 221 -6.99 -22.53 -7.54
N LYS A 222 -7.74 -23.64 -7.49
CA LYS A 222 -7.60 -24.63 -6.41
C LYS A 222 -6.22 -25.26 -6.39
N VAL A 223 -5.63 -25.58 -7.55
CA VAL A 223 -4.26 -26.12 -7.63
C VAL A 223 -3.27 -25.11 -7.07
N HIS A 224 -3.35 -23.84 -7.50
CA HIS A 224 -2.49 -22.77 -6.97
C HIS A 224 -2.63 -22.61 -5.45
N LEU A 225 -3.85 -22.66 -4.91
CA LEU A 225 -4.09 -22.56 -3.47
C LEU A 225 -3.53 -23.75 -2.68
N LYS A 226 -3.55 -24.97 -3.25
CA LYS A 226 -2.92 -26.15 -2.65
C LYS A 226 -1.40 -26.00 -2.60
N LEU A 227 -0.76 -25.56 -3.69
CA LEU A 227 0.68 -25.32 -3.74
C LEU A 227 1.13 -24.27 -2.73
N ARG A 228 0.36 -23.19 -2.57
CA ARG A 228 0.61 -22.16 -1.55
C ARG A 228 0.58 -22.73 -0.13
N LYS A 229 -0.38 -23.61 0.18
CA LYS A 229 -0.44 -24.29 1.50
C LYS A 229 0.70 -25.28 1.70
N GLY A 230 1.18 -25.93 0.63
CA GLY A 230 2.31 -26.86 0.66
C GLY A 230 3.65 -26.17 0.91
N LYS A 231 3.92 -25.04 0.25
CA LYS A 231 5.15 -24.25 0.48
C LYS A 231 5.26 -23.68 1.91
N GLY A 232 4.15 -23.44 2.59
CA GLY A 232 4.14 -23.03 4.01
C GLY A 232 4.50 -24.13 5.01
N LYS A 233 4.61 -25.40 4.57
CA LYS A 233 5.02 -26.54 5.40
C LYS A 233 6.45 -27.01 5.17
N ASN A 234 7.12 -26.56 4.10
CA ASN A 234 8.51 -26.89 3.83
C ASN A 234 9.39 -25.65 4.01
N THR A 235 9.65 -25.29 5.27
CA THR A 235 10.86 -24.55 5.64
C THR A 235 11.78 -25.49 6.43
N THR A 236 12.15 -26.59 5.79
CA THR A 236 13.37 -27.34 6.09
C THR A 236 13.66 -28.17 4.85
N GLU A 237 14.31 -27.53 3.88
CA GLU A 237 15.20 -28.09 2.85
C GLU A 237 15.33 -27.05 1.75
N SER A 238 16.51 -26.42 1.70
CA SER A 238 16.96 -25.62 0.56
C SER A 238 16.89 -26.49 -0.69
N PRO A 239 16.26 -26.04 -1.79
CA PRO A 239 16.50 -26.68 -3.07
C PRO A 239 17.88 -26.23 -3.56
N GLU A 240 18.74 -27.23 -3.81
CA GLU A 240 19.97 -27.09 -4.57
C GLU A 240 19.73 -26.30 -5.86
N THR A 241 20.65 -25.38 -6.12
CA THR A 241 20.68 -24.56 -7.32
C THR A 241 21.06 -25.45 -8.49
N THR A 242 20.08 -25.97 -9.23
CA THR A 242 20.34 -26.44 -10.60
C THR A 242 20.54 -25.21 -11.48
N VAL A 243 21.80 -24.84 -11.66
CA VAL A 243 22.26 -23.92 -12.69
C VAL A 243 21.93 -24.57 -14.03
N VAL A 244 20.94 -24.03 -14.75
CA VAL A 244 20.72 -24.38 -16.15
C VAL A 244 21.65 -23.49 -16.95
N ASP A 245 22.77 -24.08 -17.38
CA ASP A 245 23.75 -23.47 -18.26
C ASP A 245 23.16 -23.44 -19.68
N PHE A 246 22.99 -22.23 -20.24
CA PHE A 246 22.57 -22.06 -21.62
C PHE A 246 23.83 -22.01 -22.52
N PRO A 247 23.89 -22.78 -23.62
CA PRO A 247 25.10 -22.89 -24.42
C PRO A 247 25.50 -21.54 -25.02
N THR A 248 26.73 -21.13 -24.76
CA THR A 248 27.37 -20.00 -25.44
C THR A 248 27.92 -20.51 -26.77
N GLU A 249 27.19 -20.29 -27.86
CA GLU A 249 27.77 -20.43 -29.21
C GLU A 249 28.71 -19.24 -29.46
N THR A 250 29.99 -19.46 -29.22
CA THR A 250 31.08 -18.79 -29.95
C THR A 250 32.35 -19.63 -29.81
N LYS A 251 32.85 -20.13 -30.95
CA LYS A 251 34.27 -20.25 -31.31
C LYS A 251 34.31 -20.61 -32.80
N GLU A 252 34.70 -19.67 -33.64
CA GLU A 252 36.09 -19.38 -34.05
C GLU A 252 36.54 -20.31 -35.18
N GLU A 253 36.91 -19.63 -36.26
CA GLU A 253 37.85 -19.99 -37.33
C GLU A 253 38.66 -21.28 -37.14
N GLU A 254 38.62 -22.13 -38.16
CA GLU A 254 39.74 -23.01 -38.49
C GLU A 254 40.13 -22.78 -39.96
N ASN A 255 41.25 -22.06 -40.14
CA ASN A 255 42.04 -22.06 -41.36
C ASN A 255 42.78 -23.41 -41.44
N ALA A 256 42.68 -24.13 -42.56
CA ALA A 256 43.84 -24.77 -43.21
C ALA A 256 43.48 -25.46 -44.54
N ALA A 257 44.37 -25.24 -45.52
CA ALA A 257 44.57 -25.89 -46.82
C ALA A 257 43.79 -25.33 -48.03
#